data_AF-A0A534HZ91-F1
#
_entry.id   AF-A0A534HZ91-F1
#
_cell.length_a   1.000
_cell.length_b   1.000
_cell.length_c   1.000
_cell.angle_alpha   90.00
_cell.angle_beta   90.00
_cell.angle_gamma   90.00
#
_symmetry.space_group_name_H-M   'P 1'
#
loop_
_entity.id
_entity.type
_entity.pdbx_description
1 polymer ?
#
loop_
_entity_poly.entity_id
_entity_poly.type
_entity_poly.pdbx_seq_one_letter_code
_entity_poly.pdbx_strand_id
1 'polypeptide(L)'
;MVATEVLKVRVPPETKQIVRSLAQQQQLTESALLMRLVETLLQTSGAIRATTFDPPEPAGRGARVYVRLRPEDHVLLREGACGRGMAAATYASFLLRAHLRAVAPMPDRELAELKRSVAELGAIGRNPNQIARVANQTGRVNGPTGQDLRALLRACEALRDHVKGLIQA
;
A
#
# COMPACT_ATOMS: atom_id res chain seq x y z
N MET A 1 -23.04 -24.14 12.88
CA MET A 1 -22.95 -22.98 13.78
C MET A 1 -24.11 -23.06 14.76
N VAL A 2 -23.85 -23.15 16.06
CA VAL A 2 -24.93 -23.14 17.07
C VAL A 2 -25.42 -21.70 17.20
N ALA A 3 -26.71 -21.46 16.93
CA ALA A 3 -27.30 -20.14 17.05
C ALA A 3 -27.53 -19.80 18.53
N THR A 4 -26.83 -18.79 19.05
CA THR A 4 -26.84 -18.42 20.47
C THR A 4 -27.73 -17.21 20.78
N GLU A 5 -28.03 -16.38 19.78
CA GLU A 5 -28.72 -15.10 19.94
C GLU A 5 -30.21 -15.17 19.55
N VAL A 6 -31.07 -14.40 20.24
CA VAL A 6 -32.53 -14.43 20.06
C VAL A 6 -33.08 -13.05 19.75
N LEU A 7 -33.80 -12.93 18.62
CA LEU A 7 -34.59 -11.74 18.28
C LEU A 7 -35.94 -11.80 19.03
N LYS A 8 -36.25 -10.76 19.82
CA LYS A 8 -37.51 -10.66 20.59
C LYS A 8 -38.38 -9.54 20.05
N VAL A 9 -39.65 -9.83 19.76
CA VAL A 9 -40.63 -8.83 19.38
C VAL A 9 -41.98 -9.13 20.04
N ARG A 10 -42.72 -8.08 20.43
CA ARG A 10 -44.09 -8.22 20.93
C ARG A 10 -45.05 -8.10 19.74
N VAL A 11 -45.96 -9.06 19.61
CA VAL A 11 -47.00 -9.06 18.56
C VAL A 11 -48.39 -9.07 19.19
N PRO A 12 -49.40 -8.49 18.51
CA PRO A 12 -50.80 -8.66 18.88
C PRO A 12 -51.21 -10.14 18.93
N PRO A 13 -52.21 -10.51 19.75
CA PRO A 13 -52.65 -11.90 19.93
C PRO A 13 -53.17 -12.52 18.62
N GLU A 14 -53.85 -11.73 17.79
CA GLU A 14 -54.36 -12.15 16.47
C GLU A 14 -53.22 -12.58 15.54
N THR A 15 -52.17 -11.76 15.45
CA THR A 15 -50.98 -12.05 14.64
C THR A 15 -50.30 -13.34 15.09
N LYS A 16 -50.23 -13.59 16.41
CA LYS A 16 -49.65 -14.83 16.95
C LYS A 16 -50.47 -16.06 16.58
N GLN A 17 -51.80 -15.96 16.58
CA GLN A 17 -52.67 -17.07 16.16
C GLN A 17 -52.49 -17.42 14.69
N ILE A 18 -52.38 -16.41 13.81
CA ILE A 18 -52.13 -16.61 12.37
C ILE A 18 -50.77 -17.27 12.13
N VAL A 19 -49.71 -16.82 12.82
CA VAL A 19 -48.38 -17.43 12.68
C VAL A 19 -48.38 -18.89 13.15
N ARG A 20 -49.12 -19.20 14.22
CA ARG A 20 -49.26 -20.57 14.72
C ARG A 20 -49.97 -21.49 13.73
N SER A 21 -51.07 -21.04 13.13
CA SER A 21 -51.80 -21.86 12.14
C SER A 21 -50.96 -22.11 10.89
N LEU A 22 -50.23 -21.09 10.41
CA LEU A 22 -49.30 -21.23 9.28
C LEU A 22 -48.14 -22.20 9.60
N ALA A 23 -47.59 -22.15 10.82
CA ALA A 23 -46.54 -23.06 11.25
C ALA A 23 -47.04 -24.52 11.29
N GLN A 24 -48.25 -24.74 11.82
CA GLN A 24 -48.89 -26.07 11.86
C GLN A 24 -49.16 -26.63 10.47
N GLN A 25 -49.66 -25.82 9.54
CA GLN A 25 -49.88 -26.23 8.15
C GLN A 25 -48.60 -26.67 7.44
N GLN A 26 -47.46 -26.07 7.81
CA GLN A 26 -46.15 -26.38 7.24
C GLN A 26 -45.36 -27.41 8.06
N GLN A 27 -45.94 -27.96 9.13
CA GLN A 27 -45.27 -28.89 10.07
C GLN A 27 -43.98 -28.31 10.68
N LEU A 28 -43.96 -27.00 10.91
CA LEU A 28 -42.83 -26.27 11.49
C LEU A 28 -43.18 -25.70 12.87
N THR A 29 -42.16 -25.40 13.66
CA THR A 29 -42.34 -24.60 14.88
C THR A 29 -42.49 -23.12 14.53
N GLU A 30 -43.13 -22.32 15.38
CA GLU A 30 -43.27 -20.87 15.20
C GLU A 30 -41.91 -20.21 14.95
N SER A 31 -40.87 -20.61 15.69
CA SER A 31 -39.49 -20.11 15.53
C SER A 31 -38.83 -20.55 14.23
N ALA A 32 -39.07 -21.77 13.76
CA ALA A 32 -38.51 -22.25 12.49
C ALA A 32 -39.13 -21.54 11.28
N LEU A 33 -40.45 -21.28 11.33
CA LEU A 33 -41.14 -20.48 10.31
C LEU A 33 -40.61 -19.05 10.27
N LEU A 34 -40.41 -18.43 11.44
CA LEU A 34 -39.83 -17.09 11.53
C LEU A 34 -38.38 -17.04 11.05
N MET A 35 -37.55 -18.04 11.39
CA MET A 35 -36.18 -18.13 10.89
C MET A 35 -36.17 -18.17 9.36
N ARG A 36 -37.02 -19.01 8.75
CA ARG A 36 -37.13 -19.10 7.29
C ARG A 36 -37.58 -17.79 6.65
N LEU A 37 -38.52 -17.07 7.27
CA LEU A 37 -38.95 -15.73 6.83
C LEU A 37 -37.81 -14.73 6.93
N VAL A 38 -37.04 -14.74 8.02
CA VAL A 38 -35.86 -13.87 8.19
C VAL A 38 -34.81 -14.20 7.14
N GLU A 39 -34.49 -15.48 6.91
CA GLU A 39 -33.57 -15.92 5.86
C GLU A 39 -34.02 -15.46 4.47
N THR A 40 -35.30 -15.64 4.15
CA THR A 40 -35.88 -15.20 2.87
C THR A 40 -35.81 -13.68 2.73
N LEU A 41 -36.09 -12.94 3.81
CA LEU A 41 -35.99 -11.48 3.84
C LEU A 41 -34.54 -11.02 3.67
N LEU A 42 -33.58 -11.67 4.32
CA LEU A 42 -32.15 -11.37 4.20
C LEU A 42 -31.61 -11.66 2.79
N GLN A 43 -32.09 -12.73 2.15
CA GLN A 43 -31.79 -13.07 0.77
C GLN A 43 -32.39 -12.05 -0.21
N THR A 44 -33.66 -11.66 0.00
CA THR A 44 -34.41 -10.75 -0.89
C THR A 44 -33.97 -9.29 -0.74
N SER A 45 -33.67 -8.84 0.48
CA SER A 45 -33.17 -7.49 0.76
C SER A 45 -31.74 -7.26 0.28
N GLY A 46 -31.04 -8.30 -0.17
CA GLY A 46 -29.62 -8.22 -0.46
C GLY A 46 -28.78 -7.94 0.79
N ALA A 47 -29.32 -8.09 2.01
CA ALA A 47 -28.54 -7.93 3.25
C ALA A 47 -27.46 -9.02 3.39
N ILE A 48 -27.64 -10.19 2.75
CA ILE A 48 -26.55 -11.18 2.60
C ILE A 48 -25.45 -10.67 1.65
N ARG A 49 -25.76 -9.70 0.78
CA ARG A 49 -24.76 -8.92 0.03
C ARG A 49 -24.21 -7.74 0.82
N ALA A 50 -24.69 -7.37 1.99
CA ALA A 50 -24.05 -6.32 2.80
C ALA A 50 -22.74 -6.79 3.48
N THR A 51 -22.32 -8.04 3.27
CA THR A 51 -20.93 -8.46 3.46
C THR A 51 -20.04 -8.21 2.23
N THR A 52 -20.60 -7.71 1.13
CA THR A 52 -19.79 -7.12 0.06
C THR A 52 -19.49 -5.69 0.46
N PHE A 53 -18.19 -5.42 0.62
CA PHE A 53 -17.59 -4.11 0.75
C PHE A 53 -18.31 -3.12 -0.18
N ASP A 54 -19.19 -2.28 0.39
CA ASP A 54 -19.70 -1.14 -0.35
C ASP A 54 -18.49 -0.34 -0.86
N PRO A 55 -18.51 0.14 -2.12
CA PRO A 55 -17.46 0.99 -2.62
C PRO A 55 -17.32 2.19 -1.68
N PRO A 56 -16.10 2.52 -1.22
CA PRO A 56 -15.91 3.56 -0.23
C PRO A 56 -16.45 4.89 -0.77
N GLU A 57 -17.36 5.51 -0.02
CA GLU A 57 -17.84 6.84 -0.36
C GLU A 57 -16.66 7.81 -0.48
N PRO A 58 -16.70 8.80 -1.40
CA PRO A 58 -15.63 9.75 -1.57
C PRO A 58 -15.35 10.48 -0.26
N ALA A 59 -14.19 10.23 0.34
CA ALA A 59 -13.79 10.92 1.56
C ALA A 59 -13.66 12.43 1.28
N GLY A 60 -14.35 13.24 2.09
CA GLY A 60 -14.32 14.70 1.98
C GLY A 60 -12.89 15.26 2.09
N ARG A 61 -12.69 16.44 1.49
CA ARG A 61 -11.38 17.12 1.48
C ARG A 61 -10.90 17.36 2.92
N GLY A 62 -9.78 16.74 3.30
CA GLY A 62 -9.23 16.86 4.65
C GLY A 62 -9.62 15.76 5.64
N ALA A 63 -10.21 14.64 5.17
CA ALA A 63 -10.45 13.46 6.00
C ALA A 63 -9.16 13.02 6.71
N ARG A 64 -9.27 12.75 8.02
CA ARG A 64 -8.16 12.32 8.87
C ARG A 64 -8.38 10.89 9.32
N VAL A 65 -7.31 10.10 9.28
CA VAL A 65 -7.29 8.75 9.83
C VAL A 65 -6.44 8.79 11.11
N TYR A 66 -7.00 8.35 12.23
CA TYR A 66 -6.29 8.19 13.48
C TYR A 66 -6.02 6.71 13.70
N VAL A 67 -4.74 6.33 13.79
CA VAL A 67 -4.32 4.94 14.01
C VAL A 67 -3.63 4.86 15.37
N ARG A 68 -4.09 3.93 16.21
CA ARG A 68 -3.41 3.63 17.48
C ARG A 68 -2.31 2.62 17.20
N LEU A 69 -1.07 3.07 17.28
CA LEU A 69 0.12 2.23 17.13
C LEU A 69 0.48 1.60 18.47
N ARG A 70 1.08 0.42 18.42
CA ARG A 70 1.74 -0.16 19.59
C ARG A 70 3.02 0.63 19.90
N PRO A 71 3.50 0.63 21.15
CA PRO A 71 4.73 1.34 21.52
C PRO A 71 5.94 0.93 20.66
N GLU A 72 6.10 -0.37 20.40
CA GLU A 72 7.16 -0.92 19.55
C GLU A 72 7.11 -0.37 18.12
N ASP A 73 5.94 -0.36 17.50
CA ASP A 73 5.74 0.15 16.14
C ASP A 73 5.97 1.66 16.06
N HIS A 74 5.64 2.38 17.13
CA HIS A 74 5.84 3.81 17.22
C HIS A 74 7.34 4.17 17.24
N VAL A 75 8.18 3.35 17.88
CA VAL A 75 9.64 3.51 17.86
C VAL A 75 10.18 3.29 16.45
N LEU A 76 9.80 2.18 15.80
CA LEU A 76 10.23 1.87 14.43
C LEU A 76 9.82 2.95 13.43
N LEU A 77 8.59 3.46 13.54
CA LEU A 77 8.13 4.56 12.70
C LEU A 77 8.98 5.82 12.88
N ARG A 78 9.35 6.13 14.13
CA ARG A 78 10.13 7.33 14.45
C ARG A 78 11.58 7.19 13.98
N GLU A 79 12.18 6.02 14.12
CA GLU A 79 13.52 5.72 13.61
C GLU A 79 13.57 5.83 12.09
N GLY A 80 12.62 5.20 11.39
CA GLY A 80 12.51 5.28 9.93
C GLY A 80 12.29 6.71 9.43
N ALA A 81 11.45 7.48 10.12
CA ALA A 81 11.23 8.89 9.81
C ALA A 81 12.49 9.74 10.05
N CYS A 82 13.19 9.51 11.16
CA CYS A 82 14.43 10.21 11.50
C CYS A 82 15.55 9.92 10.49
N GLY A 83 15.72 8.65 10.09
CA GLY A 83 16.69 8.26 9.05
C GLY A 83 16.47 9.00 7.73
N ARG A 84 15.21 9.35 7.43
CA ARG A 84 14.79 10.10 6.25
C ARG A 84 14.65 11.61 6.46
N GLY A 85 14.96 12.12 7.65
CA GLY A 85 14.84 13.55 7.99
C GLY A 85 13.39 14.06 7.99
N MET A 86 12.42 13.20 8.26
CA MET A 86 10.99 13.49 8.22
C MET A 86 10.36 13.45 9.61
N ALA A 87 9.25 14.18 9.76
CA ALA A 87 8.34 13.97 10.87
C ALA A 87 7.62 12.62 10.72
N ALA A 88 7.38 11.90 11.82
CA ALA A 88 6.77 10.57 11.82
C ALA A 88 5.40 10.53 11.10
N ALA A 89 4.57 11.56 11.29
CA ALA A 89 3.27 11.66 10.61
C ALA A 89 3.41 11.86 9.09
N THR A 90 4.39 12.65 8.66
CA THR A 90 4.70 12.85 7.23
C THR A 90 5.20 11.55 6.61
N TYR A 91 6.10 10.84 7.29
CA TYR A 91 6.61 9.55 6.86
C TYR A 91 5.49 8.50 6.76
N ALA A 92 4.58 8.43 7.74
CA ALA A 92 3.42 7.54 7.69
C ALA A 92 2.46 7.89 6.53
N SER A 93 2.17 9.18 6.31
CA SER A 93 1.33 9.63 5.20
C SER A 93 1.95 9.27 3.85
N PHE A 94 3.27 9.38 3.75
CA PHE A 94 4.04 9.02 2.59
C PHE A 94 3.99 7.51 2.32
N LEU A 95 4.21 6.66 3.33
CA LEU A 95 4.12 5.19 3.20
C LEU A 95 2.71 4.75 2.78
N LEU A 96 1.68 5.32 3.41
CA LEU A 96 0.28 5.05 3.04
C LEU A 96 0.00 5.43 1.59
N ARG A 97 0.45 6.62 1.16
CA ARG A 97 0.27 7.05 -0.24
C ARG A 97 1.03 6.14 -1.20
N ALA A 98 2.24 5.71 -0.83
CA ALA A 98 3.05 4.84 -1.67
C ALA A 98 2.38 3.48 -1.88
N HIS A 99 1.88 2.89 -0.79
CA HIS A 99 1.17 1.63 -0.82
C HIS A 99 -0.14 1.73 -1.62
N LEU A 100 -0.94 2.77 -1.38
CA LEU A 100 -2.25 2.94 -2.04
C LEU A 100 -2.15 3.29 -3.52
N ARG A 101 -1.08 3.97 -3.95
CA ARG A 101 -0.95 4.45 -5.34
C ARG A 101 0.02 3.63 -6.19
N ALA A 102 0.69 2.62 -5.62
CA ALA A 102 1.77 1.87 -6.27
C ALA A 102 2.86 2.76 -6.89
N VAL A 103 3.00 3.98 -6.38
CA VAL A 103 4.04 4.94 -6.75
C VAL A 103 4.83 5.11 -5.47
N ALA A 104 6.11 4.79 -5.45
CA ALA A 104 7.00 5.22 -4.38
C ALA A 104 7.44 6.66 -4.68
N PRO A 105 6.76 7.71 -4.18
CA PRO A 105 7.37 9.04 -4.21
C PRO A 105 8.73 8.90 -3.54
N MET A 106 9.80 9.43 -4.13
CA MET A 106 11.12 9.37 -3.49
C MET A 106 11.25 10.60 -2.57
N PRO A 107 11.67 10.45 -1.30
CA PRO A 107 11.96 11.59 -0.43
C PRO A 107 12.91 12.58 -1.09
N ASP A 108 12.71 13.88 -0.91
CA ASP A 108 13.49 14.92 -1.60
C ASP A 108 15.00 14.78 -1.36
N ARG A 109 15.39 14.34 -0.17
CA ARG A 109 16.78 14.04 0.18
C ARG A 109 17.32 12.87 -0.64
N GLU A 110 16.63 11.74 -0.64
CA GLU A 110 17.03 10.55 -1.40
C GLU A 110 17.09 10.86 -2.91
N LEU A 111 16.14 11.67 -3.40
CA LEU A 111 16.12 12.14 -4.79
C LEU A 111 17.30 13.08 -5.09
N ALA A 112 17.67 13.95 -4.17
CA ALA A 112 18.82 14.84 -4.32
C ALA A 112 20.14 14.06 -4.33
N GLU A 113 20.29 13.06 -3.45
CA GLU A 113 21.43 12.16 -3.42
C GLU A 113 21.51 11.35 -4.73
N LEU A 114 20.40 10.80 -5.20
CA LEU A 114 20.34 10.10 -6.50
C LEU A 114 20.70 11.02 -7.67
N LYS A 115 20.17 12.25 -7.70
CA LYS A 115 20.53 13.26 -8.71
C LYS A 115 22.02 13.57 -8.71
N ARG A 116 22.63 13.67 -7.53
CA ARG A 116 24.08 13.89 -7.39
C ARG A 116 24.88 12.71 -7.95
N SER A 117 24.49 11.48 -7.59
CA SER A 117 25.10 10.27 -8.16
C SER A 117 24.98 10.20 -9.68
N VAL A 118 23.83 10.58 -10.25
CA VAL A 118 23.63 10.65 -11.71
C VAL A 118 24.49 11.76 -12.35
N ALA A 119 24.66 12.90 -11.69
CA ALA A 119 25.53 13.97 -12.18
C ALA A 119 27.01 13.54 -12.20
N GLU A 120 27.45 12.81 -11.18
CA GLU A 120 28.79 12.21 -11.11
C GLU A 120 29.01 11.17 -12.22
N LEU A 121 28.02 10.32 -12.51
CA LEU A 121 28.04 9.45 -13.69
C LEU A 121 28.19 10.22 -15.00
N GLY A 122 27.42 11.31 -15.14
CA GLY A 122 27.52 12.18 -16.31
C GLY A 122 28.93 12.76 -16.46
N ALA A 123 29.59 13.11 -15.36
CA ALA A 123 30.98 13.59 -15.38
C ALA A 123 31.97 12.50 -15.80
N ILE A 124 31.82 11.30 -15.26
CA ILE A 124 32.65 10.14 -15.57
C ILE A 124 32.47 9.73 -17.05
N GLY A 125 31.24 9.68 -17.56
CA GLY A 125 30.93 9.31 -18.94
C GLY A 125 31.36 10.34 -20.00
N ARG A 126 31.51 11.61 -19.63
CA ARG A 126 32.05 12.65 -20.55
C ARG A 126 33.50 12.38 -20.96
N ASN A 127 34.30 11.76 -20.09
CA ASN A 127 35.71 11.50 -20.33
C ASN A 127 35.97 10.45 -21.46
N PRO A 128 35.38 9.24 -21.42
CA PRO A 128 35.48 8.29 -22.53
C PRO A 128 34.81 8.80 -23.81
N ASN A 129 33.74 9.61 -23.70
CA ASN A 129 33.07 10.18 -24.88
C ASN A 129 33.94 11.25 -25.59
N GLN A 130 34.75 12.01 -24.83
CA GLN A 130 35.75 12.91 -25.39
C GLN A 130 36.88 12.13 -26.08
N ILE A 131 37.38 11.06 -25.46
CA ILE A 131 38.41 10.20 -26.06
C ILE A 131 37.91 9.54 -27.34
N ALA A 132 36.65 9.08 -27.37
CA ALA A 132 36.02 8.52 -28.56
C ALA A 132 35.87 9.56 -29.68
N ARG A 133 35.48 10.80 -29.36
CA ARG A 133 35.43 11.90 -30.33
C ARG A 133 36.80 12.22 -30.92
N VAL A 134 37.83 12.33 -30.07
CA VAL A 134 39.20 12.62 -30.52
C VAL A 134 39.76 11.48 -31.37
N ALA A 135 39.51 10.23 -30.98
CA ALA A 135 39.92 9.04 -31.75
C ALA A 135 39.23 8.99 -33.13
N ASN A 136 37.93 9.30 -33.20
CA ASN A 136 37.17 9.33 -34.45
C ASN A 136 37.55 10.51 -35.36
N GLN A 137 37.97 11.65 -34.80
CA GLN A 137 38.34 12.84 -35.58
C GLN A 137 39.80 12.82 -36.07
N THR A 138 40.71 12.19 -35.33
CA THR A 138 42.15 12.26 -35.61
C THR A 138 42.73 10.98 -36.22
N GLY A 139 41.97 9.88 -36.25
CA GLY A 139 42.40 8.57 -36.78
C GLY A 139 43.56 7.93 -36.00
N ARG A 140 44.04 8.55 -34.92
CA ARG A 140 45.07 8.04 -34.02
C ARG A 140 44.43 7.56 -32.73
N VAL A 141 44.62 6.28 -32.43
CA VAL A 141 44.14 5.68 -31.17
C VAL A 141 45.20 5.89 -30.08
N ASN A 142 45.28 7.10 -29.53
CA ASN A 142 45.79 7.28 -28.17
C ASN A 142 44.61 7.15 -27.21
N GLY A 143 44.16 5.91 -27.02
CA GLY A 143 43.02 5.56 -26.17
C GLY A 143 43.36 5.62 -24.68
N PRO A 144 42.35 5.43 -23.81
CA PRO A 144 42.58 5.37 -22.37
C PRO A 144 43.50 4.19 -22.08
N THR A 145 44.49 4.38 -21.20
CA THR A 145 45.34 3.27 -20.77
C THR A 145 44.50 2.24 -20.00
N GLY A 146 44.98 1.00 -19.91
CA GLY A 146 44.30 -0.03 -19.09
C GLY A 146 44.12 0.40 -17.63
N GLN A 147 44.94 1.34 -17.14
CA GLN A 147 44.80 1.95 -15.82
C GLN A 147 43.59 2.91 -15.74
N ASP A 148 43.35 3.71 -16.78
CA ASP A 148 42.20 4.63 -16.87
C ASP A 148 40.88 3.85 -16.92
N LEU A 149 40.84 2.76 -17.71
CA LEU A 149 39.68 1.86 -17.78
C LEU A 149 39.40 1.19 -16.43
N ARG A 150 40.44 0.77 -15.70
CA ARG A 150 40.30 0.21 -14.34
C ARG A 150 39.87 1.24 -13.30
N ALA A 151 40.24 2.51 -13.46
CA ALA A 151 39.77 3.59 -12.60
C ALA A 151 38.28 3.88 -12.84
N LEU A 152 37.88 3.92 -14.12
CA LEU A 152 36.48 4.03 -14.55
C LEU A 152 35.61 2.89 -13.98
N LEU A 153 36.09 1.65 -14.09
CA LEU A 153 35.36 0.48 -13.60
C LEU A 153 35.12 0.57 -12.08
N ARG A 154 36.15 0.92 -11.32
CA ARG A 154 36.06 1.09 -9.86
C ARG A 154 35.10 2.20 -9.46
N ALA A 155 35.07 3.31 -10.19
CA ALA A 155 34.12 4.39 -9.93
C ALA A 155 32.67 3.95 -10.20
N CYS A 156 32.42 3.21 -11.27
CA CYS A 156 31.12 2.63 -11.57
C CYS A 156 30.68 1.59 -10.52
N GLU A 157 31.60 0.75 -10.02
CA GLU A 157 31.33 -0.23 -8.97
C GLU A 157 30.99 0.43 -7.64
N ALA A 158 31.78 1.42 -7.19
CA ALA A 158 31.52 2.17 -5.97
C ALA A 158 30.14 2.84 -6.01
N LEU A 159 29.75 3.38 -7.17
CA LEU A 159 28.44 3.98 -7.33
C LEU A 159 27.30 2.94 -7.35
N ARG A 160 27.47 1.82 -8.04
CA ARG A 160 26.51 0.71 -7.99
C ARG A 160 26.25 0.28 -6.55
N ASP A 161 27.31 0.19 -5.76
CA ASP A 161 27.23 -0.25 -4.36
C ASP A 161 26.57 0.84 -3.49
N HIS A 162 26.81 2.13 -3.78
CA HIS A 162 26.10 3.25 -3.15
C HIS A 162 24.59 3.23 -3.46
N VAL A 163 24.20 3.04 -4.72
CA VAL A 163 22.79 2.94 -5.15
C VAL A 163 22.12 1.71 -4.53
N LYS A 164 22.82 0.58 -4.44
CA LYS A 164 22.32 -0.60 -3.71
C LYS A 164 22.07 -0.31 -2.23
N GLY A 165 22.96 0.45 -1.58
CA GLY A 165 22.76 0.89 -0.19
C GLY A 165 21.51 1.75 -0.02
N LEU A 166 21.23 2.66 -0.96
CA LEU A 166 20.03 3.48 -0.95
C LEU A 166 18.73 2.67 -1.12
N ILE A 167 18.76 1.57 -1.88
CA ILE A 167 17.60 0.69 -2.11
C ILE A 167 17.31 -0.20 -0.89
N GLN A 168 18.30 -0.48 -0.04
CA GLN A 168 18.18 -1.37 1.12
C GLN A 168 17.84 -0.65 2.44
N ALA A 169 17.81 0.68 2.47
CA ALA A 169 17.50 1.52 3.64
C ALA A 169 16.04 2.02 3.64
#